data_AF-A0A0N4YA91-F1
#
_entry.id   AF-A0A0N4YA91-F1
#
_cell.length_a   1.000
_cell.length_b   1.000
_cell.length_c   1.000
_cell.angle_alpha   90.00
_cell.angle_beta   90.00
_cell.angle_gamma   90.00
#
_symmetry.space_group_name_H-M   'P 1'
#
loop_
_entity.id
_entity.type
_entity.pdbx_description
1 polymer ?
#
loop_
_entity_poly.entity_id
_entity_poly.type
_entity_poly.pdbx_seq_one_letter_code
_entity_poly.pdbx_strand_id
1 'polypeptide(L)'
;MSKSESASDYEIQYRSTIQPRTAVRSQSRQSGNYAAGGTGGGGGGRVLKMVTEMGSATIGGISPALSANAAKSFLEATDKEKKELQGLNDRLGNYIDRVKRLEEQNRKLVADLDELRGKWGKDTSEIKIKYSESLSTARKDIDDSARRKAEIDVKVARLRDDLAEYRSRYEDVQHRREADREKIAQWTNAIADAQNELEMLRARWKQLCDEEKRLNNDNARIWEDLQKARNDLDEETIGRIDFQNQELQALLAQAPADTREFFKNELALAIRRALRGFWCCWEDLLDSDCLQVSEVQGTANRAAMESNYQREEVKRMRDNIGDLRGKLGDLENKNALLEKEVQNLNYQLSDDQRQYEMALNDRDATLRRMREECQTLVAELQALLDTKQMLDAEIAIYRKMLEGEESRVGLRQMVEQVVKTHSLQQQEDTDSTRSVRGEVSTKTTFQRSAKGNVTIAECDPNGKFITLENTHRTKDENLGEHKLKRKLDKGREIVFTIPANTTLKAGKTMKIYARDQGGINNPPESLVFEGENTWGIGANVVTSLYNKEGEERATHTQKTIQTGI
;
A
#
# COMPACT_ATOMS: atom_id res chain seq x y z
N MET A 1 32.39 -36.24 -11.96
CA MET A 1 32.79 -35.11 -11.10
C MET A 1 31.49 -34.41 -10.69
N SER A 2 30.67 -35.01 -9.83
CA SER A 2 30.87 -35.18 -8.37
C SER A 2 30.75 -33.86 -7.63
N LYS A 3 29.52 -33.45 -7.28
CA LYS A 3 29.11 -33.22 -5.89
C LYS A 3 27.62 -32.89 -5.80
N SER A 4 26.86 -33.94 -5.49
CA SER A 4 25.61 -33.89 -4.75
C SER A 4 25.91 -33.51 -3.30
N GLU A 5 25.37 -32.41 -2.79
CA GLU A 5 25.31 -32.17 -1.35
C GLU A 5 23.85 -32.27 -0.91
N SER A 6 23.59 -33.39 -0.23
CA SER A 6 22.38 -33.70 0.51
C SER A 6 22.26 -32.74 1.70
N ALA A 7 21.26 -31.86 1.68
CA ALA A 7 20.79 -31.21 2.90
C ALA A 7 19.76 -32.14 3.56
N SER A 8 20.21 -32.74 4.65
CA SER A 8 19.48 -33.62 5.56
C SER A 8 18.21 -32.99 6.13
N ASP A 9 17.13 -33.79 6.10
CA ASP A 9 15.92 -33.64 6.89
C ASP A 9 16.20 -33.26 8.35
N TYR A 10 15.58 -32.17 8.80
CA TYR A 10 15.26 -31.95 10.21
C TYR A 10 13.80 -31.53 10.31
N GLU A 11 12.92 -32.52 10.20
CA GLU A 11 11.51 -32.42 10.54
C GLU A 11 11.38 -32.29 12.07
N ILE A 12 11.25 -31.06 12.58
CA ILE A 12 10.95 -30.84 14.00
C ILE A 12 9.45 -31.05 14.20
N GLN A 13 9.06 -32.30 14.48
CA GLN A 13 7.73 -32.62 14.98
C GLN A 13 7.55 -31.99 16.37
N TYR A 14 6.77 -30.92 16.45
CA TYR A 14 6.32 -30.36 17.71
C TYR A 14 5.28 -31.29 18.33
N ARG A 15 5.65 -32.06 19.36
CA ARG A 15 4.74 -32.88 20.16
C ARG A 15 4.41 -32.15 21.46
N SER A 16 3.17 -31.71 21.64
CA SER A 16 2.72 -31.08 22.87
C SER A 16 2.73 -32.09 24.02
N THR A 17 3.31 -31.72 25.17
CA THR A 17 3.36 -32.54 26.39
C THR A 17 2.37 -32.08 27.47
N ILE A 18 1.27 -31.43 27.07
CA ILE A 18 0.25 -30.99 28.03
C ILE A 18 -1.04 -31.77 27.79
N GLN A 19 -1.30 -32.74 28.67
CA GLN A 19 -2.63 -33.34 28.82
C GLN A 19 -3.45 -32.60 29.89
N PRO A 20 -4.79 -32.56 29.75
CA PRO A 20 -5.67 -31.70 30.53
C PRO A 20 -5.90 -32.22 31.94
N ARG A 21 -5.91 -31.33 32.94
CA ARG A 21 -6.52 -31.61 34.26
C ARG A 21 -7.85 -30.89 34.40
N THR A 22 -8.89 -31.70 34.49
CA THR A 22 -10.23 -31.42 34.97
C THR A 22 -10.23 -31.31 36.50
N ALA A 23 -10.89 -30.27 37.04
CA ALA A 23 -11.51 -30.23 38.39
C ALA A 23 -12.29 -28.90 38.49
N VAL A 24 -13.58 -28.89 38.17
CA VAL A 24 -14.72 -29.10 39.09
C VAL A 24 -14.94 -27.93 40.06
N ARG A 25 -16.05 -27.24 39.78
CA ARG A 25 -16.72 -26.17 40.51
C ARG A 25 -17.49 -26.73 41.71
N SER A 26 -17.45 -26.04 42.85
CA SER A 26 -18.58 -26.05 43.80
C SER A 26 -18.65 -24.75 44.60
N GLN A 27 -19.84 -24.13 44.56
CA GLN A 27 -20.28 -22.99 45.36
C GLN A 27 -20.63 -23.39 46.79
N SER A 28 -20.59 -22.44 47.74
CA SER A 28 -21.61 -22.15 48.78
C SER A 28 -21.04 -21.06 49.71
N ARG A 29 -21.58 -19.83 49.81
CA ARG A 29 -22.70 -19.38 50.66
C ARG A 29 -22.71 -19.95 52.09
N GLN A 30 -22.50 -19.10 53.10
CA GLN A 30 -23.54 -18.50 53.95
C GLN A 30 -23.07 -18.23 55.40
N SER A 31 -23.62 -17.15 55.92
CA SER A 31 -23.60 -16.56 57.27
C SER A 31 -23.86 -17.50 58.46
N GLY A 32 -23.43 -17.03 59.64
CA GLY A 32 -24.33 -16.88 60.79
C GLY A 32 -24.11 -17.83 61.97
N ASN A 33 -23.69 -17.24 63.09
CA ASN A 33 -24.08 -17.48 64.49
C ASN A 33 -24.73 -18.83 64.90
N TYR A 34 -24.26 -19.44 66.00
CA TYR A 34 -24.84 -19.40 67.37
C TYR A 34 -24.21 -20.49 68.25
N ALA A 35 -23.82 -20.04 69.46
CA ALA A 35 -23.76 -20.70 70.77
C ALA A 35 -23.76 -22.24 70.97
N ALA A 36 -22.88 -22.63 71.90
CA ALA A 36 -23.14 -23.41 73.12
C ALA A 36 -22.42 -24.77 73.26
N GLY A 37 -21.75 -24.93 74.42
CA GLY A 37 -21.81 -26.20 75.15
C GLY A 37 -20.48 -26.85 75.57
N GLY A 38 -20.02 -26.52 76.78
CA GLY A 38 -19.45 -27.47 77.77
C GLY A 38 -18.00 -27.96 77.55
N THR A 39 -17.20 -28.31 78.57
CA THR A 39 -17.33 -28.38 80.03
C THR A 39 -15.91 -28.65 80.58
N GLY A 40 -15.58 -28.19 81.80
CA GLY A 40 -14.74 -29.01 82.70
C GLY A 40 -13.53 -28.37 83.39
N GLY A 41 -13.70 -28.07 84.69
CA GLY A 41 -12.67 -28.11 85.75
C GLY A 41 -11.84 -26.82 85.96
N GLY A 42 -11.66 -26.25 87.15
CA GLY A 42 -12.00 -26.61 88.53
C GLY A 42 -10.92 -26.10 89.51
N GLY A 43 -11.33 -25.30 90.51
CA GLY A 43 -10.56 -24.93 91.73
C GLY A 43 -9.73 -23.63 91.64
N GLY A 44 -9.72 -22.69 92.60
CA GLY A 44 -10.39 -22.53 93.90
C GLY A 44 -9.72 -21.38 94.71
N GLY A 45 -10.48 -20.73 95.61
CA GLY A 45 -9.96 -19.91 96.75
C GLY A 45 -9.94 -18.38 96.54
N ARG A 46 -10.93 -17.57 96.99
CA ARG A 46 -11.36 -17.11 98.36
C ARG A 46 -10.92 -15.65 98.70
N VAL A 47 -11.84 -14.71 98.47
CA VAL A 47 -12.43 -13.64 99.32
C VAL A 47 -11.69 -13.16 100.58
N LEU A 48 -11.60 -11.82 100.80
CA LEU A 48 -12.28 -11.10 101.92
C LEU A 48 -12.25 -9.56 101.82
N LYS A 49 -13.38 -8.96 102.22
CA LYS A 49 -13.74 -7.53 102.36
C LYS A 49 -13.84 -7.23 103.86
N MET A 50 -13.34 -6.09 104.33
CA MET A 50 -13.53 -5.63 105.72
C MET A 50 -14.18 -4.24 105.77
N VAL A 51 -15.31 -4.17 106.47
CA VAL A 51 -15.93 -2.99 107.09
C VAL A 51 -16.59 -3.53 108.37
N THR A 52 -16.32 -2.93 109.54
CA THR A 52 -17.23 -2.95 110.71
C THR A 52 -16.83 -1.83 111.69
N GLU A 53 -17.81 -1.01 112.04
CA GLU A 53 -17.85 -0.03 113.15
C GLU A 53 -18.30 -0.67 114.48
N MET A 54 -18.24 0.16 115.54
CA MET A 54 -18.94 0.12 116.84
C MET A 54 -18.19 -0.46 118.04
N GLY A 55 -18.17 0.36 119.12
CA GLY A 55 -17.93 -0.13 120.49
C GLY A 55 -17.40 0.91 121.47
N SER A 56 -18.29 1.72 122.02
CA SER A 56 -18.06 2.63 123.17
C SER A 56 -18.21 1.88 124.51
N ALA A 57 -17.42 2.24 125.54
CA ALA A 57 -17.89 2.44 126.94
C ALA A 57 -16.74 2.72 127.94
N THR A 58 -16.66 3.97 128.39
CA THR A 58 -16.54 4.53 129.76
C THR A 58 -15.88 3.79 130.95
N ILE A 59 -15.12 4.57 131.73
CA ILE A 59 -14.98 4.69 133.23
C ILE A 59 -13.50 5.05 133.51
N GLY A 60 -13.06 6.06 134.26
CA GLY A 60 -13.66 6.94 135.27
C GLY A 60 -12.69 7.03 136.47
N GLY A 61 -11.92 8.13 136.55
CA GLY A 61 -11.27 8.75 137.74
C GLY A 61 -10.48 7.94 138.78
N ILE A 62 -9.30 8.46 139.19
CA ILE A 62 -8.86 8.77 140.58
C ILE A 62 -7.36 9.20 140.53
N SER A 63 -7.05 10.35 141.14
CA SER A 63 -5.72 10.84 141.56
C SER A 63 -5.56 10.63 143.09
N PRO A 64 -4.40 10.90 143.75
CA PRO A 64 -3.00 11.01 143.33
C PRO A 64 -2.02 10.21 144.25
N ALA A 65 -0.72 10.33 143.95
CA ALA A 65 0.43 10.12 144.85
C ALA A 65 0.95 8.69 145.06
N LEU A 66 1.76 8.21 144.11
CA LEU A 66 3.01 7.53 144.47
C LEU A 66 4.05 7.59 143.33
N SER A 67 5.24 8.04 143.70
CA SER A 67 6.53 7.72 143.07
C SER A 67 6.93 8.47 141.78
N ALA A 68 7.62 9.58 141.98
CA ALA A 68 8.37 10.34 140.96
C ALA A 68 9.47 9.53 140.23
N ASN A 69 9.76 8.29 140.64
CA ASN A 69 10.70 7.40 139.94
C ASN A 69 10.03 6.56 138.84
N ALA A 70 8.71 6.36 138.86
CA ALA A 70 8.00 5.62 137.81
C ALA A 70 7.71 6.49 136.57
N ALA A 71 7.51 7.79 136.74
CA ALA A 71 7.24 8.73 135.64
C ALA A 71 8.46 8.95 134.74
N LYS A 72 9.68 8.94 135.29
CA LYS A 72 10.92 9.13 134.52
C LYS A 72 11.28 7.89 133.70
N SER A 73 11.09 6.69 134.25
CA SER A 73 11.23 5.43 133.52
C SER A 73 10.13 5.25 132.46
N PHE A 74 8.92 5.75 132.71
CA PHE A 74 7.82 5.71 131.73
C PHE A 74 8.04 6.72 130.60
N LEU A 75 8.57 7.91 130.88
CA LEU A 75 8.99 8.88 129.86
C LEU A 75 10.17 8.36 129.03
N GLU A 76 11.18 7.72 129.64
CA GLU A 76 12.27 7.08 128.89
C GLU A 76 11.82 5.86 128.10
N ALA A 77 10.86 5.08 128.60
CA ALA A 77 10.24 3.97 127.87
C ALA A 77 9.41 4.47 126.68
N THR A 78 8.61 5.52 126.88
CA THR A 78 7.83 6.15 125.80
C THR A 78 8.71 6.90 124.80
N ASP A 79 9.84 7.49 125.20
CA ASP A 79 10.82 8.08 124.26
C ASP A 79 11.62 7.01 123.50
N LYS A 80 11.94 5.87 124.14
CA LYS A 80 12.52 4.71 123.44
C LYS A 80 11.53 4.11 122.45
N GLU A 81 10.29 3.91 122.86
CA GLU A 81 9.20 3.43 122.00
C GLU A 81 8.92 4.41 120.85
N LYS A 82 8.97 5.72 121.10
CA LYS A 82 8.86 6.74 120.05
C LYS A 82 10.05 6.72 119.08
N LYS A 83 11.28 6.53 119.55
CA LYS A 83 12.46 6.35 118.67
C LYS A 83 12.42 5.05 117.88
N GLU A 84 11.92 3.97 118.47
CA GLU A 84 11.69 2.70 117.78
C GLU A 84 10.59 2.84 116.72
N LEU A 85 9.48 3.50 117.05
CA LEU A 85 8.42 3.86 116.10
C LEU A 85 8.95 4.76 114.99
N GLN A 86 9.81 5.72 115.30
CA GLN A 86 10.42 6.61 114.30
C GLN A 86 11.39 5.85 113.39
N GLY A 87 12.20 4.93 113.93
CA GLY A 87 13.07 4.05 113.13
C GLY A 87 12.29 3.04 112.28
N LEU A 88 11.14 2.54 112.77
CA LEU A 88 10.19 1.75 112.00
C LEU A 88 9.53 2.57 110.89
N ASN A 89 9.18 3.83 111.18
CA ASN A 89 8.56 4.74 110.21
C ASN A 89 9.57 5.19 109.14
N ASP A 90 10.84 5.40 109.47
CA ASP A 90 11.91 5.68 108.51
C ASP A 90 12.20 4.46 107.62
N ARG A 91 12.12 3.25 108.18
CA ARG A 91 12.19 2.00 107.39
C ARG A 91 10.98 1.86 106.48
N LEU A 92 9.76 2.14 106.96
CA LEU A 92 8.55 2.19 106.14
C LEU A 92 8.65 3.24 105.05
N GLY A 93 9.17 4.44 105.34
CA GLY A 93 9.42 5.49 104.35
C GLY A 93 10.38 5.03 103.26
N ASN A 94 11.50 4.39 103.63
CA ASN A 94 12.43 3.80 102.67
C ASN A 94 11.79 2.67 101.84
N TYR A 95 10.93 1.84 102.45
CA TYR A 95 10.16 0.83 101.73
C TYR A 95 9.13 1.46 100.78
N ILE A 96 8.43 2.51 101.19
CA ILE A 96 7.47 3.25 100.36
C ILE A 96 8.19 3.91 99.17
N ASP A 97 9.35 4.53 99.38
CA ASP A 97 10.13 5.13 98.30
C ASP A 97 10.75 4.08 97.36
N ARG A 98 11.06 2.90 97.88
CA ARG A 98 11.48 1.74 97.07
C ARG A 98 10.30 1.21 96.26
N VAL A 99 9.12 1.08 96.86
CA VAL A 99 7.88 0.65 96.20
C VAL A 99 7.47 1.65 95.13
N LYS A 100 7.47 2.96 95.41
CA LYS A 100 7.19 4.00 94.40
C LYS A 100 8.17 3.93 93.23
N ARG A 101 9.48 3.79 93.49
CA ARG A 101 10.48 3.61 92.43
C ARG A 101 10.24 2.34 91.61
N LEU A 102 9.86 1.24 92.26
CA LEU A 102 9.54 -0.01 91.58
C LEU A 102 8.23 0.07 90.80
N GLU A 103 7.22 0.77 91.31
CA GLU A 103 5.94 1.03 90.64
C GLU A 103 6.15 1.92 89.40
N GLU A 104 6.99 2.94 89.51
CA GLU A 104 7.34 3.83 88.41
C GLU A 104 8.18 3.12 87.34
N GLN A 105 9.12 2.26 87.76
CA GLN A 105 9.84 1.34 86.86
C GLN A 105 8.91 0.33 86.20
N ASN A 106 7.97 -0.28 86.94
CA ASN A 106 6.98 -1.19 86.37
C ASN A 106 6.08 -0.47 85.37
N ARG A 107 5.63 0.75 85.69
CA ARG A 107 4.81 1.55 84.79
C ARG A 107 5.58 1.87 83.49
N LYS A 108 6.88 2.15 83.58
CA LYS A 108 7.75 2.35 82.42
C LYS A 108 7.94 1.06 81.60
N LEU A 109 8.22 -0.06 82.26
CA LEU A 109 8.37 -1.36 81.60
C LEU A 109 7.08 -1.83 80.93
N VAL A 110 5.92 -1.54 81.52
CA VAL A 110 4.60 -1.80 80.91
C VAL A 110 4.40 -0.92 79.67
N ALA A 111 4.74 0.37 79.74
CA ALA A 111 4.68 1.26 78.57
C ALA A 111 5.62 0.80 77.45
N ASP A 112 6.85 0.41 77.78
CA ASP A 112 7.83 -0.11 76.81
C ASP A 112 7.34 -1.46 76.20
N LEU A 113 6.71 -2.33 77.00
CA LEU A 113 6.11 -3.58 76.53
C LEU A 113 4.91 -3.34 75.61
N ASP A 114 4.06 -2.38 75.92
CA ASP A 114 2.92 -1.99 75.08
C ASP A 114 3.41 -1.36 73.77
N GLU A 115 4.47 -0.56 73.80
CA GLU A 115 5.10 -0.01 72.60
C GLU A 115 5.71 -1.12 71.72
N LEU A 116 6.46 -2.05 72.32
CA LEU A 116 7.05 -3.19 71.62
C LEU A 116 5.98 -4.12 71.05
N ARG A 117 4.91 -4.42 71.79
CA ARG A 117 3.73 -5.16 71.28
C ARG A 117 3.03 -4.41 70.15
N GLY A 118 2.96 -3.09 70.25
CA GLY A 118 2.36 -2.23 69.22
C GLY A 118 3.18 -2.18 67.93
N LYS A 119 4.50 -2.34 68.00
CA LYS A 119 5.44 -2.42 66.86
C LYS A 119 5.58 -3.84 66.32
N TRP A 120 5.40 -4.85 67.17
CA TRP A 120 5.45 -6.26 66.79
C TRP A 120 4.48 -6.52 65.63
N GLY A 121 5.02 -6.94 64.49
CA GLY A 121 4.24 -7.28 63.30
C GLY A 121 3.93 -6.10 62.36
N LYS A 122 4.01 -4.84 62.83
CA LYS A 122 3.87 -3.67 61.94
C LYS A 122 5.06 -3.53 61.01
N ASP A 123 6.28 -3.64 61.53
CA ASP A 123 7.50 -3.56 60.70
C ASP A 123 7.56 -4.72 59.71
N THR A 124 7.16 -5.92 60.13
CA THR A 124 7.08 -7.10 59.25
C THR A 124 6.00 -6.94 58.18
N SER A 125 4.86 -6.38 58.53
CA SER A 125 3.77 -6.04 57.61
C SER A 125 4.22 -5.00 56.58
N GLU A 126 4.87 -3.93 57.03
CA GLU A 126 5.35 -2.85 56.17
C GLU A 126 6.42 -3.35 55.18
N ILE A 127 7.36 -4.17 55.66
CA ILE A 127 8.37 -4.82 54.81
C ILE A 127 7.69 -5.74 53.79
N LYS A 128 6.72 -6.56 54.22
CA LYS A 128 5.97 -7.45 53.32
C LYS A 128 5.21 -6.67 52.25
N ILE A 129 4.59 -5.54 52.60
CA ILE A 129 3.89 -4.67 51.66
C ILE A 129 4.87 -4.12 50.62
N LYS A 130 6.00 -3.51 51.04
CA LYS A 130 7.02 -2.96 50.13
C LYS A 130 7.56 -4.00 49.14
N TYR A 131 7.88 -5.20 49.62
CA TYR A 131 8.36 -6.27 48.74
C TYR A 131 7.25 -6.87 47.86
N SER A 132 6.01 -6.95 48.36
CA SER A 132 4.88 -7.43 47.55
C SER A 132 4.54 -6.46 46.40
N GLU A 133 4.63 -5.15 46.65
CA GLU A 133 4.45 -4.12 45.64
C GLU A 133 5.59 -4.19 44.61
N SER A 134 6.83 -4.27 45.08
CA SER A 134 8.01 -4.42 44.19
C SER A 134 7.93 -5.67 43.31
N LEU A 135 7.49 -6.81 43.87
CA LEU A 135 7.24 -8.04 43.11
C LEU A 135 6.10 -7.90 42.10
N SER A 136 5.04 -7.19 42.46
CA SER A 136 3.91 -6.92 41.57
C SER A 136 4.36 -6.08 40.36
N THR A 137 5.10 -5.00 40.61
CA THR A 137 5.66 -4.13 39.57
C THR A 137 6.64 -4.91 38.68
N ALA A 138 7.56 -5.68 39.25
CA ALA A 138 8.50 -6.49 38.48
C ALA A 138 7.79 -7.53 37.59
N ARG A 139 6.71 -8.15 38.07
CA ARG A 139 5.88 -9.06 37.26
C ARG A 139 5.20 -8.32 36.10
N LYS A 140 4.65 -7.13 36.38
CA LYS A 140 4.04 -6.29 35.35
C LYS A 140 5.04 -5.89 34.28
N ASP A 141 6.26 -5.52 34.66
CA ASP A 141 7.32 -5.16 33.71
C ASP A 141 7.74 -6.35 32.83
N ILE A 142 7.78 -7.57 33.40
CA ILE A 142 8.03 -8.80 32.63
C ILE A 142 6.92 -9.04 31.61
N ASP A 143 5.65 -8.93 32.03
CA ASP A 143 4.50 -9.13 31.15
C ASP A 143 4.46 -8.09 30.03
N ASP A 144 4.72 -6.81 30.36
CA ASP A 144 4.80 -5.73 29.39
C ASP A 144 5.97 -5.91 28.42
N SER A 145 7.14 -6.35 28.91
CA SER A 145 8.27 -6.68 28.06
C SER A 145 7.99 -7.87 27.14
N ALA A 146 7.30 -8.90 27.64
CA ALA A 146 6.90 -10.06 26.84
C ALA A 146 5.91 -9.66 25.74
N ARG A 147 4.94 -8.78 26.04
CA ARG A 147 4.02 -8.22 25.03
C ARG A 147 4.76 -7.42 23.96
N ARG A 148 5.66 -6.52 24.35
CA ARG A 148 6.47 -5.74 23.38
C ARG A 148 7.33 -6.64 22.51
N LYS A 149 7.93 -7.69 23.09
CA LYS A 149 8.70 -8.68 22.33
C LYS A 149 7.84 -9.40 21.30
N ALA A 150 6.67 -9.89 21.70
CA ALA A 150 5.73 -10.54 20.78
C ALA A 150 5.27 -9.60 19.65
N GLU A 151 5.02 -8.33 19.96
CA GLU A 151 4.66 -7.32 18.95
C GLU A 151 5.80 -7.10 17.94
N ILE A 152 7.04 -7.00 18.41
CA ILE A 152 8.22 -6.89 17.54
C ILE A 152 8.40 -8.15 16.70
N ASP A 153 8.26 -9.34 17.28
CA ASP A 153 8.39 -10.61 16.57
C ASP A 153 7.36 -10.73 15.42
N VAL A 154 6.12 -10.27 15.65
CA VAL A 154 5.09 -10.20 14.59
C VAL A 154 5.49 -9.19 13.50
N LYS A 155 6.02 -8.02 13.85
CA LYS A 155 6.51 -7.04 12.87
C LYS A 155 7.68 -7.59 12.06
N VAL A 156 8.61 -8.30 12.69
CA VAL A 156 9.74 -8.94 12.03
C VAL A 156 9.26 -10.03 11.07
N ALA A 157 8.27 -10.84 11.47
CA ALA A 157 7.68 -11.84 10.58
C ALA A 157 7.04 -11.19 9.34
N ARG A 158 6.21 -10.16 9.52
CA ARG A 158 5.61 -9.40 8.41
C ARG A 158 6.64 -8.80 7.47
N LEU A 159 7.68 -8.16 8.02
CA LEU A 159 8.74 -7.57 7.20
C LEU A 159 9.56 -8.63 6.44
N ARG A 160 9.69 -9.85 6.98
CA ARG A 160 10.32 -10.97 6.27
C ARG A 160 9.45 -11.45 5.11
N ASP A 161 8.15 -11.56 5.31
CA ASP A 161 7.19 -11.92 4.27
C ASP A 161 7.17 -10.87 3.15
N ASP A 162 7.11 -9.59 3.51
CA ASP A 162 7.21 -8.46 2.56
C ASP A 162 8.53 -8.53 1.77
N LEU A 163 9.66 -8.78 2.44
CA LEU A 163 10.97 -8.92 1.78
C LEU A 163 11.00 -10.11 0.81
N ALA A 164 10.37 -11.24 1.17
CA ALA A 164 10.28 -12.40 0.28
C ALA A 164 9.42 -12.08 -0.95
N GLU A 165 8.30 -11.40 -0.77
CA GLU A 165 7.43 -10.94 -1.87
C GLU A 165 8.18 -9.97 -2.79
N TYR A 166 8.89 -8.99 -2.24
CA TYR A 166 9.70 -8.05 -3.04
C TYR A 166 10.83 -8.75 -3.79
N ARG A 167 11.46 -9.78 -3.22
CA ARG A 167 12.47 -10.59 -3.90
C ARG A 167 11.88 -11.37 -5.07
N SER A 168 10.76 -12.08 -4.85
CA SER A 168 10.06 -12.80 -5.93
C SER A 168 9.65 -11.85 -7.07
N ARG A 169 9.06 -10.69 -6.73
CA ARG A 169 8.70 -9.67 -7.73
C ARG A 169 9.91 -9.14 -8.48
N TYR A 170 11.05 -8.99 -7.82
CA TYR A 170 12.28 -8.57 -8.46
C TYR A 170 12.80 -9.63 -9.43
N GLU A 171 12.82 -10.90 -9.03
CA GLU A 171 13.21 -12.03 -9.88
C GLU A 171 12.30 -12.14 -11.12
N ASP A 172 10.98 -12.02 -10.96
CA ASP A 172 10.03 -12.00 -12.09
C ASP A 172 10.28 -10.85 -13.07
N VAL A 173 10.68 -9.68 -12.55
CA VAL A 173 11.05 -8.55 -13.40
C VAL A 173 12.38 -8.79 -14.09
N GLN A 174 13.35 -9.43 -13.44
CA GLN A 174 14.62 -9.80 -14.08
C GLN A 174 14.40 -10.81 -15.20
N HIS A 175 13.63 -11.88 -14.97
CA HIS A 175 13.32 -12.87 -16.00
C HIS A 175 12.57 -12.26 -17.19
N ARG A 176 11.61 -11.35 -16.96
CA ARG A 176 10.96 -10.61 -18.05
C ARG A 176 11.94 -9.73 -18.83
N ARG A 177 12.84 -9.03 -18.13
CA ARG A 177 13.89 -8.22 -18.78
C ARG A 177 14.86 -9.05 -19.60
N GLU A 178 15.23 -10.24 -19.13
CA GLU A 178 16.08 -11.19 -19.85
C GLU A 178 15.37 -11.69 -21.11
N ALA A 179 14.12 -12.12 -21.00
CA ALA A 179 13.32 -12.54 -22.15
C ALA A 179 13.14 -11.43 -23.19
N ASP A 180 12.94 -10.18 -22.75
CA ASP A 180 12.84 -9.05 -23.67
C ASP A 180 14.21 -8.69 -24.30
N ARG A 181 15.33 -8.84 -23.56
CA ARG A 181 16.67 -8.71 -24.13
C ARG A 181 16.94 -9.75 -25.21
N GLU A 182 16.53 -10.99 -25.01
CA GLU A 182 16.67 -12.05 -26.00
C GLU A 182 15.86 -11.74 -27.27
N LYS A 183 14.61 -11.28 -27.13
CA LYS A 183 13.80 -10.85 -28.28
C LYS A 183 14.44 -9.68 -29.03
N ILE A 184 14.96 -8.68 -28.30
CA ILE A 184 15.66 -7.54 -28.90
C ILE A 184 16.89 -8.03 -29.67
N ALA A 185 17.67 -8.96 -29.11
CA ALA A 185 18.81 -9.54 -29.81
C ALA A 185 18.38 -10.29 -31.08
N GLN A 186 17.30 -11.08 -31.02
CA GLN A 186 16.75 -11.77 -32.19
C GLN A 186 16.31 -10.78 -33.28
N TRP A 187 15.56 -9.73 -32.92
CA TRP A 187 15.14 -8.70 -33.87
C TRP A 187 16.32 -7.91 -34.44
N THR A 188 17.36 -7.66 -33.64
CA THR A 188 18.58 -6.98 -34.09
C THR A 188 19.29 -7.82 -35.16
N ASN A 189 19.42 -9.14 -34.93
CA ASN A 189 20.00 -10.05 -35.91
C ASN A 189 19.14 -10.14 -37.18
N ALA A 190 17.81 -10.26 -37.05
CA ALA A 190 16.91 -10.31 -38.20
C ALA A 190 16.97 -9.01 -39.03
N ILE A 191 17.09 -7.85 -38.38
CA ILE A 191 17.30 -6.57 -39.06
C ILE A 191 18.64 -6.54 -39.79
N ALA A 192 19.72 -7.03 -39.16
CA ALA A 192 21.03 -7.10 -39.79
C ALA A 192 21.03 -8.02 -41.02
N ASP A 193 20.37 -9.18 -40.93
CA ASP A 193 20.24 -10.11 -42.06
C ASP A 193 19.46 -9.48 -43.22
N ALA A 194 18.33 -8.83 -42.92
CA ALA A 194 17.53 -8.12 -43.93
C ALA A 194 18.29 -6.95 -44.57
N GLN A 195 19.12 -6.23 -43.80
CA GLN A 195 19.98 -5.16 -44.30
C GLN A 195 21.05 -5.71 -45.25
N ASN A 196 21.69 -6.82 -44.89
CA ASN A 196 22.68 -7.48 -45.74
C ASN A 196 22.05 -7.98 -47.04
N GLU A 197 20.86 -8.59 -46.98
CA GLU A 197 20.13 -9.02 -48.17
C GLU A 197 19.78 -7.85 -49.09
N LEU A 198 19.29 -6.75 -48.52
CA LEU A 198 18.99 -5.52 -49.26
C LEU A 198 20.23 -4.91 -49.91
N GLU A 199 21.39 -4.95 -49.25
CA GLU A 199 22.66 -4.49 -49.82
C GLU A 199 23.12 -5.39 -50.98
N MET A 200 23.01 -6.72 -50.85
CA MET A 200 23.29 -7.66 -51.93
C MET A 200 22.38 -7.44 -53.14
N LEU A 201 21.08 -7.25 -52.92
CA LEU A 201 20.12 -6.97 -53.98
C LEU A 201 20.40 -5.64 -54.68
N ARG A 202 20.78 -4.60 -53.92
CA ARG A 202 21.20 -3.30 -54.48
C ARG A 202 22.45 -3.44 -55.35
N ALA A 203 23.44 -4.20 -54.90
CA ALA A 203 24.65 -4.47 -55.68
C ALA A 203 24.32 -5.22 -56.97
N ARG A 204 23.45 -6.24 -56.89
CA ARG A 204 22.99 -7.00 -58.07
C ARG A 204 22.21 -6.13 -59.05
N TRP A 205 21.31 -5.29 -58.55
CA TRP A 205 20.58 -4.33 -59.38
C TRP A 205 21.52 -3.37 -60.10
N LYS A 206 22.52 -2.83 -59.40
CA LYS A 206 23.54 -1.96 -59.99
C LYS A 206 24.32 -2.68 -61.11
N GLN A 207 24.72 -3.93 -60.88
CA GLN A 207 25.37 -4.74 -61.90
C GLN A 207 24.49 -4.90 -63.15
N LEU A 208 23.21 -5.23 -62.97
CA LEU A 208 22.28 -5.38 -64.09
C LEU A 208 22.07 -4.08 -64.87
N CYS A 209 21.98 -2.94 -64.18
CA CYS A 209 21.90 -1.64 -64.86
C CYS A 209 23.16 -1.30 -65.67
N ASP A 210 24.34 -1.69 -65.19
CA ASP A 210 25.59 -1.48 -65.94
C ASP A 210 25.69 -2.44 -67.14
N GLU A 211 25.19 -3.67 -67.01
CA GLU A 211 25.04 -4.63 -68.12
C GLU A 211 24.04 -4.13 -69.18
N GLU A 212 22.89 -3.60 -68.74
CA GLU A 212 21.88 -3.00 -69.63
C GLU A 212 22.47 -1.83 -70.43
N LYS A 213 23.20 -0.91 -69.78
CA LYS A 213 23.88 0.19 -70.47
C LYS A 213 24.89 -0.32 -71.48
N ARG A 214 25.66 -1.34 -71.14
CA ARG A 214 26.63 -1.96 -72.07
C ARG A 214 25.93 -2.52 -73.29
N LEU A 215 24.89 -3.33 -73.09
CA LEU A 215 24.12 -3.92 -74.20
C LEU A 215 23.45 -2.85 -75.07
N ASN A 216 22.95 -1.77 -74.47
CA ASN A 216 22.37 -0.67 -75.24
C ASN A 216 23.41 0.05 -76.10
N ASN A 217 24.63 0.26 -75.58
CA ASN A 217 25.73 0.83 -76.35
C ASN A 217 26.18 -0.11 -77.49
N ASP A 218 26.25 -1.42 -77.22
CA ASP A 218 26.61 -2.42 -78.22
C ASP A 218 25.53 -2.50 -79.33
N ASN A 219 24.25 -2.48 -78.97
CA ASN A 219 23.14 -2.41 -79.92
C ASN A 219 23.19 -1.13 -80.78
N ALA A 220 23.47 0.03 -80.17
CA ALA A 220 23.59 1.29 -80.89
C ALA A 220 24.72 1.24 -81.93
N ARG A 221 25.87 0.65 -81.58
CA ARG A 221 26.99 0.44 -82.50
C ARG A 221 26.62 -0.49 -83.65
N ILE A 222 26.00 -1.63 -83.36
CA ILE A 222 25.57 -2.58 -84.39
C ILE A 222 24.57 -1.93 -85.34
N TRP A 223 23.64 -1.11 -84.83
CA TRP A 223 22.72 -0.35 -85.68
C TRP A 223 23.43 0.66 -86.58
N GLU A 224 24.45 1.36 -86.07
CA GLU A 224 25.26 2.28 -86.87
C GLU A 224 26.03 1.55 -87.97
N ASP A 225 26.66 0.41 -87.64
CA ASP A 225 27.40 -0.41 -88.61
C ASP A 225 26.47 -1.04 -89.66
N LEU A 226 25.27 -1.49 -89.25
CA LEU A 226 24.24 -1.97 -90.18
C LEU A 226 23.78 -0.86 -91.13
N GLN A 227 23.61 0.36 -90.62
CA GLN A 227 23.20 1.49 -91.44
C GLN A 227 24.30 1.87 -92.45
N LYS A 228 25.57 1.83 -92.06
CA LYS A 228 26.70 2.02 -92.98
C LYS A 228 26.70 0.96 -94.07
N ALA A 229 26.62 -0.32 -93.70
CA ALA A 229 26.58 -1.43 -94.66
C ALA A 229 25.37 -1.35 -95.62
N ARG A 230 24.21 -0.87 -95.16
CA ARG A 230 23.05 -0.59 -96.03
C ARG A 230 23.35 0.51 -97.03
N ASN A 231 23.91 1.63 -96.56
CA ASN A 231 24.27 2.75 -97.45
C ASN A 231 25.32 2.31 -98.48
N ASP A 232 26.35 1.58 -98.06
CA ASP A 232 27.39 1.04 -98.95
C ASP A 232 26.78 0.11 -100.02
N LEU A 233 25.83 -0.76 -99.64
CA LEU A 233 25.11 -1.63 -100.57
C LEU A 233 24.23 -0.84 -101.55
N ASP A 234 23.53 0.19 -101.08
CA ASP A 234 22.71 1.07 -101.93
C ASP A 234 23.59 1.81 -102.94
N GLU A 235 24.76 2.33 -102.51
CA GLU A 235 25.77 2.94 -103.38
C GLU A 235 26.31 1.96 -104.44
N GLU A 236 26.68 0.73 -104.03
CA GLU A 236 27.11 -0.31 -104.97
C GLU A 236 26.00 -0.69 -105.96
N THR A 237 24.75 -0.77 -105.50
CA THR A 237 23.60 -1.13 -106.34
C THR A 237 23.33 -0.06 -107.38
N ILE A 238 23.38 1.23 -106.99
CA ILE A 238 23.29 2.36 -107.92
C ILE A 238 24.45 2.29 -108.93
N GLY A 239 25.68 2.08 -108.46
CA GLY A 239 26.85 1.94 -109.32
C GLY A 239 26.74 0.78 -110.32
N ARG A 240 26.18 -0.37 -109.90
CA ARG A 240 25.89 -1.51 -110.79
C ARG A 240 24.80 -1.18 -111.81
N ILE A 241 23.72 -0.51 -111.41
CA ILE A 241 22.65 -0.08 -112.33
C ILE A 241 23.21 0.91 -113.36
N ASP A 242 24.05 1.85 -112.95
CA ASP A 242 24.68 2.81 -113.85
C ASP A 242 25.62 2.12 -114.83
N PHE A 243 26.45 1.18 -114.35
CA PHE A 243 27.31 0.37 -115.21
C PHE A 243 26.50 -0.48 -116.19
N GLN A 244 25.45 -1.17 -115.73
CA GLN A 244 24.55 -1.95 -116.58
C GLN A 244 23.79 -1.08 -117.57
N ASN A 245 23.39 0.14 -117.22
CA ASN A 245 22.75 1.06 -118.16
C ASN A 245 23.73 1.54 -119.25
N GLN A 246 24.99 1.79 -118.88
CA GLN A 246 26.06 2.08 -119.85
C GLN A 246 26.34 0.87 -120.74
N GLU A 247 26.36 -0.33 -120.18
CA GLU A 247 26.55 -1.59 -120.90
C GLU A 247 25.35 -1.92 -121.81
N LEU A 248 24.11 -1.69 -121.37
CA LEU A 248 22.90 -1.82 -122.18
C LEU A 248 22.88 -0.82 -123.33
N GLN A 249 23.33 0.42 -123.10
CA GLN A 249 23.53 1.41 -124.18
C GLN A 249 24.61 0.96 -125.18
N ALA A 250 25.67 0.28 -124.70
CA ALA A 250 26.72 -0.27 -125.55
C ALA A 250 26.30 -1.53 -126.34
N LEU A 251 25.53 -2.43 -125.72
CA LEU A 251 24.99 -3.66 -126.32
C LEU A 251 23.86 -3.37 -127.33
N LEU A 252 23.11 -2.28 -127.16
CA LEU A 252 22.12 -1.84 -128.17
C LEU A 252 22.77 -1.43 -129.51
N ALA A 253 24.09 -1.17 -129.52
CA ALA A 253 24.86 -0.79 -130.70
C ALA A 253 25.48 -1.97 -131.45
N GLN A 254 25.46 -3.19 -130.90
CA GLN A 254 26.12 -4.36 -131.47
C GLN A 254 25.33 -5.65 -131.18
N ALA A 255 24.52 -6.10 -132.14
CA ALA A 255 24.55 -7.49 -132.64
C ALA A 255 23.38 -7.81 -133.60
N PRO A 256 23.65 -8.17 -134.86
CA PRO A 256 22.75 -8.93 -135.71
C PRO A 256 22.87 -10.45 -135.49
N ALA A 257 21.87 -11.13 -136.02
CA ALA A 257 21.53 -12.53 -135.85
C ALA A 257 22.50 -13.52 -136.52
N ASP A 258 22.81 -14.60 -135.81
CA ASP A 258 22.98 -15.92 -136.42
C ASP A 258 22.79 -17.04 -135.37
N THR A 259 21.57 -17.56 -135.27
CA THR A 259 21.14 -18.37 -134.12
C THR A 259 20.63 -19.75 -134.57
N ARG A 260 21.55 -20.70 -134.74
CA ARG A 260 21.14 -22.10 -134.94
C ARG A 260 22.06 -23.16 -134.34
N GLU A 261 23.37 -22.95 -134.28
CA GLU A 261 24.28 -23.82 -133.51
C GLU A 261 24.37 -23.40 -132.04
N PHE A 262 24.18 -22.10 -131.76
CA PHE A 262 24.01 -21.55 -130.41
C PHE A 262 22.84 -22.22 -129.69
N PHE A 263 21.64 -22.31 -130.29
CA PHE A 263 20.47 -22.93 -129.66
C PHE A 263 20.63 -24.42 -129.33
N LYS A 264 21.47 -25.16 -130.05
CA LYS A 264 21.69 -26.58 -129.77
C LYS A 264 22.62 -26.78 -128.56
N ASN A 265 23.69 -26.00 -128.47
CA ASN A 265 24.56 -26.00 -127.29
C ASN A 265 23.85 -25.36 -126.09
N GLU A 266 23.10 -24.28 -126.29
CA GLU A 266 22.27 -23.63 -125.28
C GLU A 266 21.15 -24.54 -124.78
N LEU A 267 20.48 -25.34 -125.61
CA LEU A 267 19.50 -26.33 -125.12
C LEU A 267 20.17 -27.38 -124.23
N ALA A 268 21.36 -27.87 -124.62
CA ALA A 268 22.11 -28.84 -123.81
C ALA A 268 22.69 -28.22 -122.53
N LEU A 269 23.07 -26.95 -122.55
CA LEU A 269 23.47 -26.20 -121.36
C LEU A 269 22.26 -25.86 -120.48
N ALA A 270 21.13 -25.50 -121.08
CA ALA A 270 19.88 -25.15 -120.40
C ALA A 270 19.29 -26.36 -119.68
N ILE A 271 19.32 -27.54 -120.29
CA ILE A 271 18.89 -28.79 -119.63
C ILE A 271 19.82 -29.10 -118.44
N ARG A 272 21.15 -29.00 -118.61
CA ARG A 272 22.10 -29.20 -117.50
C ARG A 272 21.96 -28.15 -116.40
N ARG A 273 21.70 -26.90 -116.76
CA ARG A 273 21.47 -25.78 -115.84
C ARG A 273 20.13 -25.93 -115.12
N ALA A 274 19.09 -26.42 -115.79
CA ALA A 274 17.79 -26.71 -115.20
C ALA A 274 17.88 -27.88 -114.20
N LEU A 275 18.56 -28.97 -114.55
CA LEU A 275 18.76 -30.09 -113.64
C LEU A 275 19.65 -29.71 -112.45
N ARG A 276 20.74 -28.96 -112.67
CA ARG A 276 21.59 -28.46 -111.58
C ARG A 276 20.83 -27.47 -110.69
N GLY A 277 20.03 -26.58 -111.27
CA GLY A 277 19.19 -25.64 -110.55
C GLY A 277 18.12 -26.34 -109.71
N PHE A 278 17.52 -27.42 -110.24
CA PHE A 278 16.61 -28.27 -109.47
C PHE A 278 17.30 -28.94 -108.29
N TRP A 279 18.49 -29.51 -108.48
CA TRP A 279 19.26 -30.10 -107.39
C TRP A 279 19.68 -29.08 -106.32
N CYS A 280 20.18 -27.90 -106.71
CA CYS A 280 20.51 -26.85 -105.74
C CYS A 280 19.27 -26.34 -105.01
N CYS A 281 18.15 -26.11 -105.71
CA CYS A 281 16.90 -25.68 -105.07
C CYS A 281 16.35 -26.75 -104.10
N TRP A 282 16.51 -28.03 -104.42
CA TRP A 282 16.15 -29.12 -103.52
C TRP A 282 17.04 -29.11 -102.26
N GLU A 283 18.35 -28.95 -102.43
CA GLU A 283 19.32 -28.90 -101.33
C GLU A 283 19.09 -27.67 -100.44
N ASP A 284 18.90 -26.50 -101.05
CA ASP A 284 18.53 -25.25 -100.36
C ASP A 284 17.19 -25.39 -99.60
N LEU A 285 16.22 -26.09 -100.17
CA LEU A 285 14.93 -26.37 -99.50
C LEU A 285 15.12 -27.29 -98.29
N LEU A 286 15.95 -28.34 -98.40
CA LEU A 286 16.24 -29.23 -97.28
C LEU A 286 16.99 -28.53 -96.15
N ASP A 287 17.98 -27.70 -96.50
CA ASP A 287 18.73 -26.90 -95.51
C ASP A 287 17.82 -25.85 -94.85
N SER A 288 16.95 -25.20 -95.63
CA SER A 288 15.93 -24.29 -95.10
C SER A 288 14.97 -24.99 -94.14
N ASP A 289 14.45 -26.16 -94.51
CA ASP A 289 13.55 -26.94 -93.65
C ASP A 289 14.26 -27.42 -92.37
N CYS A 290 15.54 -27.82 -92.47
CA CYS A 290 16.35 -28.20 -91.31
C CYS A 290 16.56 -27.01 -90.35
N LEU A 291 16.88 -25.83 -90.88
CA LEU A 291 17.02 -24.60 -90.11
C LEU A 291 15.70 -24.19 -89.44
N GLN A 292 14.57 -24.25 -90.17
CA GLN A 292 13.25 -23.96 -89.61
C GLN A 292 12.88 -24.92 -88.49
N VAL A 293 13.14 -26.23 -88.64
CA VAL A 293 12.91 -27.21 -87.58
C VAL A 293 13.77 -26.93 -86.35
N SER A 294 15.05 -26.57 -86.54
CA SER A 294 15.95 -26.19 -85.45
C SER A 294 15.49 -24.92 -84.72
N GLU A 295 14.98 -23.92 -85.46
CA GLU A 295 14.46 -22.67 -84.89
C GLU A 295 13.14 -22.90 -84.13
N VAL A 296 12.22 -23.69 -84.68
CA VAL A 296 10.98 -24.09 -84.01
C VAL A 296 11.29 -24.92 -82.75
N GLN A 297 12.27 -25.82 -82.81
CA GLN A 297 12.70 -26.58 -81.62
C GLN A 297 13.35 -25.67 -80.57
N GLY A 298 14.17 -24.71 -80.99
CA GLY A 298 14.84 -23.75 -80.10
C GLY A 298 13.86 -22.75 -79.46
N THR A 299 12.80 -22.34 -80.17
CA THR A 299 11.73 -21.50 -79.63
C THR A 299 10.82 -22.31 -78.69
N ALA A 300 10.45 -23.55 -79.04
CA ALA A 300 9.69 -24.45 -78.18
C ALA A 300 10.43 -24.77 -76.86
N ASN A 301 11.75 -25.01 -76.93
CA ASN A 301 12.57 -25.26 -75.75
C ASN A 301 12.65 -24.02 -74.83
N ARG A 302 12.78 -22.81 -75.41
CA ARG A 302 12.76 -21.55 -74.64
C ARG A 302 11.41 -21.33 -73.97
N ALA A 303 10.30 -21.53 -74.69
CA ALA A 303 8.95 -21.41 -74.14
C ALA A 303 8.69 -22.45 -73.02
N ALA A 304 9.19 -23.68 -73.17
CA ALA A 304 9.09 -24.71 -72.14
C ALA A 304 9.90 -24.35 -70.88
N MET A 305 11.10 -23.78 -71.04
CA MET A 305 11.93 -23.33 -69.93
C MET A 305 11.29 -22.16 -69.16
N GLU A 306 10.74 -21.19 -69.88
CA GLU A 306 10.00 -20.08 -69.28
C GLU A 306 8.74 -20.54 -68.55
N SER A 307 7.98 -21.48 -69.13
CA SER A 307 6.81 -22.08 -68.50
C SER A 307 7.18 -22.85 -67.22
N ASN A 308 8.29 -23.57 -67.22
CA ASN A 308 8.79 -24.26 -66.03
C ASN A 308 9.19 -23.27 -64.92
N TYR A 309 9.87 -22.18 -65.29
CA TYR A 309 10.22 -21.12 -64.33
C TYR A 309 8.97 -20.49 -63.69
N GLN A 310 7.97 -20.12 -64.50
CA GLN A 310 6.70 -19.60 -64.00
C GLN A 310 5.99 -20.61 -63.10
N ARG A 311 6.03 -21.91 -63.43
CA ARG A 311 5.42 -22.97 -62.62
C ARG A 311 6.12 -23.14 -61.27
N GLU A 312 7.44 -23.05 -61.23
CA GLU A 312 8.21 -23.08 -59.98
C GLU A 312 7.95 -21.84 -59.12
N GLU A 313 7.85 -20.66 -59.73
CA GLU A 313 7.53 -19.43 -59.01
C GLU A 313 6.13 -19.48 -58.38
N VAL A 314 5.14 -19.95 -59.15
CA VAL A 314 3.77 -20.18 -58.64
C VAL A 314 3.77 -21.20 -57.50
N LYS A 315 4.61 -22.24 -57.57
CA LYS A 315 4.76 -23.22 -56.49
C LYS A 315 5.33 -22.56 -55.24
N ARG A 316 6.42 -21.79 -55.34
CA ARG A 316 7.01 -21.06 -54.20
C ARG A 316 6.01 -20.10 -53.56
N MET A 317 5.28 -19.33 -54.38
CA MET A 317 4.25 -18.43 -53.85
C MET A 317 3.12 -19.19 -53.15
N ARG A 318 2.72 -20.36 -53.66
CA ARG A 318 1.71 -21.21 -53.02
C ARG A 318 2.20 -21.76 -51.68
N ASP A 319 3.45 -22.22 -51.62
CA ASP A 319 4.07 -22.72 -50.38
C ASP A 319 4.17 -21.59 -49.34
N ASN A 320 4.62 -20.40 -49.74
CA ASN A 320 4.64 -19.20 -48.88
C ASN A 320 3.25 -18.82 -48.37
N ILE A 321 2.20 -18.91 -49.20
CA ILE A 321 0.81 -18.67 -48.77
C ILE A 321 0.39 -19.74 -47.76
N GLY A 322 0.79 -20.99 -47.94
CA GLY A 322 0.56 -22.08 -46.98
C GLY A 322 1.18 -21.78 -45.61
N ASP A 323 2.45 -21.36 -45.59
CA ASP A 323 3.18 -21.00 -44.36
C ASP A 323 2.56 -19.78 -43.67
N LEU A 324 2.18 -18.75 -44.43
CA LEU A 324 1.49 -17.57 -43.88
C LEU A 324 0.12 -17.92 -43.30
N ARG A 325 -0.63 -18.84 -43.93
CA ARG A 325 -1.89 -19.35 -43.39
C ARG A 325 -1.68 -20.17 -42.12
N GLY A 326 -0.62 -20.97 -42.04
CA GLY A 326 -0.24 -21.68 -40.82
C GLY A 326 0.06 -20.72 -39.68
N LYS A 327 0.92 -19.73 -39.93
CA LYS A 327 1.24 -18.67 -38.95
C LYS A 327 0.01 -17.88 -38.51
N LEU A 328 -0.91 -17.59 -39.43
CA LEU A 328 -2.18 -16.94 -39.10
C LEU A 328 -3.00 -17.81 -38.14
N GLY A 329 -3.14 -19.10 -38.42
CA GLY A 329 -3.85 -20.04 -37.53
C GLY A 329 -3.19 -20.17 -36.14
N ASP A 330 -1.86 -20.19 -36.07
CA ASP A 330 -1.13 -20.21 -34.79
C ASP A 330 -1.37 -18.92 -33.98
N LEU A 331 -1.37 -17.77 -34.65
CA LEU A 331 -1.67 -16.48 -34.02
C LEU A 331 -3.13 -16.38 -33.57
N GLU A 332 -4.07 -16.89 -34.35
CA GLU A 332 -5.49 -16.97 -33.99
C GLU A 332 -5.70 -17.86 -32.76
N ASN A 333 -5.07 -19.04 -32.71
CA ASN A 333 -5.11 -19.94 -31.55
C ASN A 333 -4.52 -19.29 -30.30
N LYS A 334 -3.38 -18.59 -30.45
CA LYS A 334 -2.76 -17.86 -29.33
C LYS A 334 -3.65 -16.72 -28.85
N ASN A 335 -4.30 -16.00 -29.76
CA ASN A 335 -5.22 -14.94 -29.40
C ASN A 335 -6.44 -15.49 -28.65
N ALA A 336 -7.02 -16.60 -29.10
CA ALA A 336 -8.13 -17.27 -28.41
C ALA A 336 -7.75 -17.75 -26.99
N LEU A 337 -6.51 -18.23 -26.80
CA LEU A 337 -6.00 -18.61 -25.47
C LEU A 337 -5.85 -17.39 -24.55
N LEU A 338 -5.28 -16.30 -25.05
CA LEU A 338 -5.13 -15.05 -24.30
C LEU A 338 -6.49 -14.43 -23.95
N GLU A 339 -7.45 -14.46 -24.86
CA GLU A 339 -8.83 -14.01 -24.60
C GLU A 339 -9.48 -14.83 -23.49
N LYS A 340 -9.29 -16.16 -23.48
CA LYS A 340 -9.78 -17.03 -22.41
C LYS A 340 -9.11 -16.75 -21.06
N GLU A 341 -7.81 -16.47 -21.07
CA GLU A 341 -7.08 -16.09 -19.87
C GLU A 341 -7.58 -14.75 -19.29
N VAL A 342 -7.79 -13.75 -20.16
CA VAL A 342 -8.40 -12.47 -19.77
C VAL A 342 -9.80 -12.67 -19.19
N GLN A 343 -10.62 -13.53 -19.79
CA GLN A 343 -11.93 -13.86 -19.24
C GLN A 343 -11.82 -14.50 -17.84
N ASN A 344 -10.95 -15.49 -17.67
CA ASN A 344 -10.74 -16.15 -16.37
C ASN A 344 -10.26 -15.16 -15.29
N LEU A 345 -9.30 -14.29 -15.62
CA LEU A 345 -8.82 -13.25 -14.70
C LEU A 345 -9.91 -12.24 -14.34
N ASN A 346 -10.75 -11.86 -15.30
CA ASN A 346 -11.91 -10.98 -15.03
C ASN A 346 -12.94 -11.68 -14.12
N TYR A 347 -13.20 -12.97 -14.31
CA TYR A 347 -14.06 -13.74 -13.41
C TYR A 347 -13.49 -13.80 -11.99
N GLN A 348 -12.18 -14.07 -11.85
CA GLN A 348 -11.51 -14.07 -10.54
C GLN A 348 -11.58 -12.70 -9.87
N LEU A 349 -11.28 -11.62 -10.61
CA LEU A 349 -11.35 -10.26 -10.07
C LEU A 349 -12.77 -9.91 -9.60
N SER A 350 -13.80 -10.31 -10.36
CA SER A 350 -15.21 -10.09 -10.00
C SER A 350 -15.61 -10.87 -8.75
N ASP A 351 -15.15 -12.13 -8.63
CA ASP A 351 -15.41 -12.94 -7.43
C ASP A 351 -14.70 -12.37 -6.20
N ASP A 352 -13.42 -11.98 -6.32
CA ASP A 352 -12.66 -11.33 -5.25
C ASP A 352 -13.32 -10.01 -4.81
N GLN A 353 -13.75 -9.17 -5.77
CA GLN A 353 -14.50 -7.95 -5.47
C GLN A 353 -15.76 -8.25 -4.66
N ARG A 354 -16.53 -9.25 -5.06
CA ARG A 354 -17.73 -9.67 -4.33
C ARG A 354 -17.39 -10.18 -2.93
N GLN A 355 -16.32 -10.94 -2.76
CA GLN A 355 -15.86 -11.41 -1.45
C GLN A 355 -15.45 -10.25 -0.53
N TYR A 356 -14.71 -9.26 -1.06
CA TYR A 356 -14.33 -8.07 -0.29
C TYR A 356 -15.53 -7.22 0.10
N GLU A 357 -16.50 -7.03 -0.81
CA GLU A 357 -17.75 -6.33 -0.51
C GLU A 357 -18.56 -7.04 0.59
N MET A 358 -18.65 -8.37 0.54
CA MET A 358 -19.29 -9.15 1.61
C MET A 358 -18.57 -8.98 2.94
N ALA A 359 -17.23 -9.05 2.96
CA ALA A 359 -16.44 -8.86 4.17
C ALA A 359 -16.57 -7.44 4.75
N LEU A 360 -16.62 -6.42 3.90
CA LEU A 360 -16.88 -5.03 4.29
C LEU A 360 -18.27 -4.88 4.91
N ASN A 361 -19.31 -5.44 4.28
CA ASN A 361 -20.67 -5.40 4.80
C ASN A 361 -20.78 -6.10 6.17
N ASP A 362 -20.11 -7.24 6.35
CA ASP A 362 -20.07 -7.94 7.64
C ASP A 362 -19.36 -7.12 8.71
N ARG A 363 -18.23 -6.47 8.37
CA ARG A 363 -17.52 -5.56 9.26
C ARG A 363 -18.39 -4.36 9.65
N ASP A 364 -19.05 -3.72 8.68
CA ASP A 364 -19.95 -2.60 8.93
C ASP A 364 -21.15 -3.00 9.79
N ALA A 365 -21.71 -4.20 9.58
CA ALA A 365 -22.76 -4.75 10.43
C ALA A 365 -22.27 -4.96 11.87
N THR A 366 -21.05 -5.48 12.06
CA THR A 366 -20.47 -5.61 13.41
C THR A 366 -20.20 -4.26 14.07
N LEU A 367 -19.72 -3.27 13.31
CA LEU A 367 -19.51 -1.91 13.82
C LEU A 367 -20.82 -1.24 14.22
N ARG A 368 -21.90 -1.44 13.46
CA ARG A 368 -23.24 -0.94 13.83
C ARG A 368 -23.72 -1.57 15.13
N ARG A 369 -23.64 -2.91 15.28
CA ARG A 369 -24.01 -3.58 16.54
C ARG A 369 -23.21 -3.07 17.73
N MET A 370 -21.88 -2.97 17.61
CA MET A 370 -21.02 -2.46 18.68
C MET A 370 -21.36 -1.00 19.04
N ARG A 371 -21.72 -0.17 18.05
CA ARG A 371 -22.15 1.22 18.30
C ARG A 371 -23.48 1.26 19.03
N GLU A 372 -24.45 0.43 18.65
CA GLU A 372 -25.73 0.29 19.35
C GLU A 372 -25.51 -0.17 20.80
N GLU A 373 -24.67 -1.18 21.03
CA GLU A 373 -24.30 -1.65 22.38
C GLU A 373 -23.61 -0.56 23.22
N CYS A 374 -22.71 0.23 22.62
CA CYS A 374 -22.11 1.37 23.31
C CYS A 374 -23.16 2.44 23.66
N GLN A 375 -24.11 2.73 22.77
CA GLN A 375 -25.19 3.68 23.02
C GLN A 375 -26.10 3.20 24.16
N THR A 376 -26.45 1.91 24.19
CA THR A 376 -27.26 1.34 25.28
C THR A 376 -26.52 1.43 26.61
N LEU A 377 -25.23 1.10 26.65
CA LEU A 377 -24.41 1.22 27.86
C LEU A 377 -24.32 2.67 28.36
N VAL A 378 -24.17 3.64 27.45
CA VAL A 378 -24.18 5.06 27.82
C VAL A 378 -25.53 5.47 28.41
N ALA A 379 -26.64 5.02 27.83
CA ALA A 379 -27.97 5.28 28.37
C ALA A 379 -28.18 4.64 29.75
N GLU A 380 -27.73 3.41 29.96
CA GLU A 380 -27.77 2.73 31.26
C GLU A 380 -26.92 3.44 32.32
N LEU A 381 -25.72 3.88 31.96
CA LEU A 381 -24.84 4.65 32.85
C LEU A 381 -25.47 6.01 33.21
N GLN A 382 -26.12 6.68 32.26
CA GLN A 382 -26.83 7.93 32.53
C GLN A 382 -28.00 7.69 33.50
N ALA A 383 -28.82 6.66 33.27
CA ALA A 383 -29.92 6.32 34.18
C ALA A 383 -29.39 5.98 35.60
N LEU A 384 -28.28 5.25 35.70
CA LEU A 384 -27.62 4.99 37.00
C LEU A 384 -27.09 6.27 37.64
N LEU A 385 -26.50 7.17 36.87
CA LEU A 385 -26.04 8.46 37.37
C LEU A 385 -27.21 9.28 37.93
N ASP A 386 -28.33 9.32 37.22
CA ASP A 386 -29.54 10.04 37.63
C ASP A 386 -30.11 9.44 38.93
N THR A 387 -30.20 8.11 39.04
CA THR A 387 -30.61 7.45 40.30
C THR A 387 -29.65 7.74 41.46
N LYS A 388 -28.35 7.79 41.19
CA LYS A 388 -27.34 8.14 42.22
C LYS A 388 -27.50 9.58 42.66
N GLN A 389 -27.72 10.52 41.74
CA GLN A 389 -28.00 11.91 42.07
C GLN A 389 -29.28 12.05 42.90
N MET A 390 -30.33 11.29 42.58
CA MET A 390 -31.56 11.22 43.37
C MET A 390 -31.28 10.73 44.80
N LEU A 391 -30.55 9.62 44.95
CA LEU A 391 -30.20 9.08 46.27
C LEU A 391 -29.30 10.02 47.07
N ASP A 392 -28.34 10.70 46.43
CA ASP A 392 -27.51 11.71 47.11
C ASP A 392 -28.35 12.90 47.60
N ALA A 393 -29.34 13.33 46.82
CA ALA A 393 -30.28 14.37 47.22
C ALA A 393 -31.13 13.91 48.41
N GLU A 394 -31.64 12.67 48.40
CA GLU A 394 -32.37 12.08 49.53
C GLU A 394 -31.49 12.01 50.79
N ILE A 395 -30.26 11.50 50.68
CA ILE A 395 -29.30 11.43 51.80
C ILE A 395 -28.99 12.83 52.32
N ALA A 396 -28.82 13.83 51.46
CA ALA A 396 -28.60 15.21 51.87
C ALA A 396 -29.81 15.76 52.65
N ILE A 397 -31.04 15.46 52.22
CA ILE A 397 -32.27 15.81 52.94
C ILE A 397 -32.31 15.11 54.30
N TYR A 398 -32.01 13.80 54.35
CA TYR A 398 -31.98 13.05 55.61
C TYR A 398 -30.93 13.59 56.58
N ARG A 399 -29.72 13.93 56.10
CA ARG A 399 -28.69 14.59 56.91
C ARG A 399 -29.18 15.93 57.47
N LYS A 400 -29.79 16.76 56.62
CA LYS A 400 -30.32 18.07 57.02
C LYS A 400 -31.51 17.96 58.00
N MET A 401 -32.29 16.90 57.92
CA MET A 401 -33.37 16.58 58.86
C MET A 401 -32.85 16.13 60.22
N LEU A 402 -31.77 15.34 60.24
CA LEU A 402 -31.05 14.93 61.46
C LEU A 402 -30.30 16.10 62.11
N GLU A 403 -29.72 17.00 61.30
CA GLU A 403 -29.09 18.24 61.77
C GLU A 403 -30.11 19.30 62.23
N GLY A 404 -31.39 19.14 61.88
CA GLY A 404 -32.47 20.10 62.09
C GLY A 404 -33.46 19.77 63.20
N GLU A 405 -33.17 18.82 64.11
CA GLU A 405 -34.11 18.40 65.16
C GLU A 405 -34.63 19.53 66.08
N GLU A 406 -34.02 20.73 66.09
CA GLU A 406 -34.49 21.89 66.85
C GLU A 406 -35.42 22.86 66.09
N SER A 407 -35.66 22.71 64.77
CA SER A 407 -36.45 23.67 63.98
C SER A 407 -37.43 22.99 63.01
N ARG A 408 -38.55 22.50 63.55
CA ARG A 408 -39.54 21.69 62.81
C ARG A 408 -40.38 22.42 61.75
N VAL A 409 -40.33 23.75 61.65
CA VAL A 409 -41.31 24.52 60.85
C VAL A 409 -40.84 24.83 59.41
N GLY A 410 -39.54 24.84 59.12
CA GLY A 410 -39.00 25.10 57.77
C GLY A 410 -38.77 23.87 56.90
N LEU A 411 -38.94 22.66 57.46
CA LEU A 411 -38.44 21.42 56.86
C LEU A 411 -39.32 20.87 55.73
N ARG A 412 -40.65 21.02 55.85
CA ARG A 412 -41.62 20.48 54.87
C ARG A 412 -41.56 21.22 53.53
N GLN A 413 -41.26 22.51 53.56
CA GLN A 413 -41.23 23.38 52.38
C GLN A 413 -39.98 23.15 51.51
N MET A 414 -38.84 22.80 52.12
CA MET A 414 -37.61 22.46 51.37
C MET A 414 -37.69 21.10 50.68
N VAL A 415 -38.29 20.09 51.32
CA VAL A 415 -38.49 18.76 50.69
C VAL A 415 -39.39 18.87 49.46
N GLU A 416 -40.47 19.67 49.55
CA GLU A 416 -41.37 19.92 48.42
C GLU A 416 -40.69 20.71 47.29
N GLN A 417 -39.73 21.58 47.61
CA GLN A 417 -38.99 22.38 46.64
C GLN A 417 -37.92 21.56 45.89
N VAL A 418 -37.22 20.65 46.58
CA VAL A 418 -36.21 19.76 45.94
C VAL A 418 -36.87 18.67 45.08
N VAL A 419 -38.00 18.12 45.53
CA VAL A 419 -38.82 17.18 44.73
C VAL A 419 -39.39 17.88 43.50
N LYS A 420 -39.84 19.14 43.61
CA LYS A 420 -40.28 19.95 42.44
C LYS A 420 -39.13 20.29 41.48
N THR A 421 -37.94 20.63 41.97
CA THR A 421 -36.81 20.95 41.08
C THR A 421 -36.34 19.74 40.26
N HIS A 422 -36.44 18.52 40.79
CA HIS A 422 -36.08 17.32 40.01
C HIS A 422 -37.23 16.74 39.17
N SER A 423 -38.50 17.00 39.53
CA SER A 423 -39.64 16.66 38.66
C SER A 423 -39.68 17.51 37.38
N LEU A 424 -39.11 18.72 37.42
CA LEU A 424 -39.00 19.62 36.27
C LEU A 424 -37.80 19.26 35.36
N GLN A 425 -36.71 18.72 35.92
CA GLN A 425 -35.55 18.28 35.13
C GLN A 425 -35.85 17.03 34.27
N GLN A 426 -36.76 16.15 34.74
CA GLN A 426 -37.13 14.93 34.02
C GLN A 426 -38.05 15.16 32.81
N GLN A 427 -38.59 16.38 32.65
CA GLN A 427 -39.53 16.72 31.57
C GLN A 427 -38.91 17.61 30.47
N GLU A 428 -37.75 18.25 30.71
CA GLU A 428 -37.05 19.07 29.70
C GLU A 428 -35.94 18.30 28.93
N ASP A 429 -35.43 17.19 29.48
CA ASP A 429 -34.37 16.41 28.83
C ASP A 429 -34.88 15.31 27.87
N THR A 430 -36.18 15.03 27.84
CA THR A 430 -36.77 14.12 26.83
C THR A 430 -37.20 14.80 25.53
N ASP A 431 -37.21 16.14 25.48
CA ASP A 431 -37.59 16.91 24.27
C ASP A 431 -36.39 17.60 23.58
N SER A 432 -35.20 17.52 24.19
CA SER A 432 -33.97 18.14 23.67
C SER A 432 -33.21 17.28 22.65
N THR A 433 -33.64 16.03 22.38
CA THR A 433 -33.08 15.16 21.33
C THR A 433 -33.91 15.12 20.05
N ARG A 434 -34.88 16.02 19.87
CA ARG A 434 -35.65 16.14 18.61
C ARG A 434 -35.54 17.51 17.97
N SER A 435 -34.37 18.16 18.06
CA SER A 435 -33.96 19.07 17.00
C SER A 435 -33.44 18.22 15.84
N VAL A 436 -34.34 17.88 14.92
CA VAL A 436 -33.97 17.53 13.54
C VAL A 436 -33.37 18.80 12.93
N ARG A 437 -32.11 19.06 13.27
CA ARG A 437 -31.26 19.97 12.51
C ARG A 437 -30.96 19.20 11.23
N GLY A 438 -31.70 19.50 10.17
CA GLY A 438 -31.43 18.96 8.85
C GLY A 438 -29.93 19.05 8.60
N GLU A 439 -29.27 17.89 8.53
CA GLU A 439 -27.90 17.81 8.10
C GLU A 439 -27.92 18.30 6.65
N VAL A 440 -27.48 19.54 6.43
CA VAL A 440 -27.15 20.01 5.10
C VAL A 440 -25.97 19.15 4.65
N SER A 441 -26.28 18.07 3.93
CA SER A 441 -25.28 17.21 3.35
C SER A 441 -24.59 18.02 2.26
N THR A 442 -23.31 18.35 2.50
CA THR A 442 -22.48 19.08 1.56
C THR A 442 -21.67 18.07 0.76
N LYS A 443 -22.01 17.91 -0.53
CA LYS A 443 -21.33 16.99 -1.43
C LYS A 443 -20.41 17.78 -2.36
N THR A 444 -19.10 17.66 -2.17
CA THR A 444 -18.09 18.19 -3.10
C THR A 444 -17.67 17.09 -4.06
N THR A 445 -17.75 17.39 -5.35
CA THR A 445 -17.32 16.52 -6.46
C THR A 445 -16.14 17.15 -7.18
N PHE A 446 -15.20 16.32 -7.62
CA PHE A 446 -13.98 16.74 -8.31
C PHE A 446 -13.92 16.07 -9.68
N GLN A 447 -13.67 16.85 -10.74
CA GLN A 447 -13.46 16.36 -12.09
C GLN A 447 -12.10 16.85 -12.59
N ARG A 448 -11.30 15.94 -13.16
CA ARG A 448 -9.93 16.20 -13.59
C ARG A 448 -9.78 15.82 -15.06
N SER A 449 -9.05 16.62 -15.81
CA SER A 449 -8.65 16.34 -17.18
C SER A 449 -7.21 16.80 -17.41
N ALA A 450 -6.48 16.11 -18.27
CA ALA A 450 -5.12 16.49 -18.65
C ALA A 450 -4.86 16.13 -20.12
N LYS A 451 -4.11 17.00 -20.78
CA LYS A 451 -3.63 16.90 -22.16
C LYS A 451 -2.10 16.87 -22.11
N GLY A 452 -1.55 15.69 -21.84
CA GLY A 452 -0.11 15.44 -21.76
C GLY A 452 0.31 14.85 -20.42
N ASN A 453 1.59 15.03 -20.10
CA ASN A 453 2.29 14.35 -19.00
C ASN A 453 2.08 15.01 -17.62
N VAL A 454 1.44 16.17 -17.57
CA VAL A 454 1.29 16.96 -16.34
C VAL A 454 -0.18 17.11 -16.01
N THR A 455 -0.54 16.81 -14.77
CA THR A 455 -1.91 16.84 -14.26
C THR A 455 -2.02 17.74 -13.02
N ILE A 456 -3.22 18.20 -12.70
CA ILE A 456 -3.51 18.86 -11.42
C ILE A 456 -3.99 17.77 -10.46
N ALA A 457 -3.10 17.36 -9.56
CA ALA A 457 -3.27 16.23 -8.65
C ALA A 457 -4.10 16.57 -7.40
N GLU A 458 -4.15 17.83 -6.98
CA GLU A 458 -5.00 18.23 -5.87
C GLU A 458 -5.20 19.74 -5.86
N CYS A 459 -6.39 20.18 -5.49
CA CYS A 459 -6.65 21.56 -5.08
C CYS A 459 -7.24 21.51 -3.68
N ASP A 460 -6.60 22.17 -2.71
CA ASP A 460 -7.11 22.21 -1.35
C ASP A 460 -8.47 22.92 -1.31
N PRO A 461 -9.52 22.31 -0.72
CA PRO A 461 -10.86 22.91 -0.66
C PRO A 461 -10.91 24.26 0.08
N ASN A 462 -9.98 24.50 1.01
CA ASN A 462 -9.85 25.76 1.75
C ASN A 462 -8.95 26.78 1.03
N GLY A 463 -8.49 26.47 -0.18
CA GLY A 463 -7.67 27.36 -0.99
C GLY A 463 -6.24 27.54 -0.48
N LYS A 464 -5.69 26.58 0.28
CA LYS A 464 -4.33 26.69 0.82
C LYS A 464 -3.24 26.44 -0.21
N PHE A 465 -3.40 25.42 -1.04
CA PHE A 465 -2.41 25.02 -2.04
C PHE A 465 -3.03 24.33 -3.24
N ILE A 466 -2.26 24.24 -4.33
CA ILE A 466 -2.56 23.44 -5.52
C ILE A 466 -1.35 22.55 -5.82
N THR A 467 -1.59 21.28 -6.11
CA THR A 467 -0.56 20.27 -6.39
C THR A 467 -0.58 19.90 -7.88
N LEU A 468 0.56 20.01 -8.53
CA LEU A 468 0.80 19.49 -9.88
C LEU A 468 1.57 18.16 -9.81
N GLU A 469 1.31 17.27 -10.75
CA GLU A 469 1.98 15.96 -10.83
C GLU A 469 2.44 15.69 -12.26
N ASN A 470 3.68 15.22 -12.42
CA ASN A 470 4.15 14.64 -13.67
C ASN A 470 3.86 13.14 -13.65
N THR A 471 2.86 12.70 -14.41
CA THR A 471 2.41 11.31 -14.47
C THR A 471 3.27 10.44 -15.40
N HIS A 472 4.24 11.03 -16.10
CA HIS A 472 5.16 10.29 -16.94
C HIS A 472 6.22 9.57 -16.10
N ARG A 473 6.56 8.33 -16.48
CA ARG A 473 7.44 7.46 -15.67
C ARG A 473 8.94 7.79 -15.76
N THR A 474 9.39 8.38 -16.87
CA THR A 474 10.83 8.56 -17.17
C THR A 474 11.22 9.90 -17.77
N LYS A 475 10.25 10.79 -18.04
CA LYS A 475 10.48 12.03 -18.78
C LYS A 475 10.20 13.20 -17.87
N ASP A 476 11.20 14.04 -17.69
CA ASP A 476 11.08 15.29 -16.96
C ASP A 476 10.34 16.32 -17.83
N GLU A 477 9.45 17.09 -17.22
CA GLU A 477 8.64 18.10 -17.91
C GLU A 477 9.03 19.49 -17.41
N ASN A 478 9.34 20.39 -18.35
CA ASN A 478 9.66 21.79 -18.03
C ASN A 478 8.35 22.59 -17.89
N LEU A 479 8.09 23.07 -16.69
CA LEU A 479 6.92 23.87 -16.32
C LEU A 479 7.23 25.37 -16.26
N GLY A 480 8.42 25.80 -16.68
CA GLY A 480 8.79 27.19 -16.79
C GLY A 480 7.74 28.01 -17.55
N GLU A 481 7.37 29.16 -16.98
CA GLU A 481 6.43 30.13 -17.56
C GLU A 481 5.00 29.61 -17.78
N HIS A 482 4.69 28.40 -17.33
CA HIS A 482 3.32 27.90 -17.34
C HIS A 482 2.46 28.71 -16.38
N LYS A 483 1.20 28.93 -16.75
CA LYS A 483 0.27 29.75 -15.98
C LYS A 483 -0.82 28.90 -15.37
N LEU A 484 -0.96 28.98 -14.06
CA LEU A 484 -2.08 28.41 -13.33
C LEU A 484 -3.17 29.47 -13.18
N LYS A 485 -4.35 29.22 -13.73
CA LYS A 485 -5.52 30.11 -13.63
C LYS A 485 -6.62 29.43 -12.84
N ARG A 486 -7.11 30.08 -11.78
CA ARG A 486 -8.20 29.58 -10.95
C ARG A 486 -9.37 30.55 -10.99
N LYS A 487 -10.50 30.11 -11.55
CA LYS A 487 -11.75 30.86 -11.66
C LYS A 487 -12.72 30.45 -10.57
N LEU A 488 -13.18 31.41 -9.78
CA LEU A 488 -14.14 31.26 -8.68
C LEU A 488 -15.55 31.70 -9.10
N ASP A 489 -16.58 31.35 -8.31
CA ASP A 489 -18.00 31.61 -8.64
C ASP A 489 -18.33 33.06 -9.01
N LYS A 490 -17.71 34.05 -8.35
CA LYS A 490 -18.01 35.48 -8.52
C LYS A 490 -17.23 36.14 -9.66
N GLY A 491 -16.64 35.35 -10.56
CA GLY A 491 -15.82 35.86 -11.66
C GLY A 491 -14.42 36.34 -11.25
N ARG A 492 -14.03 36.18 -9.97
CA ARG A 492 -12.65 36.41 -9.53
C ARG A 492 -11.74 35.34 -10.12
N GLU A 493 -10.71 35.76 -10.83
CA GLU A 493 -9.70 34.89 -11.43
C GLU A 493 -8.34 35.16 -10.78
N ILE A 494 -7.72 34.10 -10.27
CA ILE A 494 -6.38 34.14 -9.67
C ILE A 494 -5.41 33.50 -10.66
N VAL A 495 -4.35 34.23 -11.02
CA VAL A 495 -3.35 33.78 -11.99
C VAL A 495 -1.97 33.76 -11.35
N PHE A 496 -1.30 32.61 -11.42
CA PHE A 496 0.08 32.43 -11.01
C PHE A 496 0.93 31.98 -12.18
N THR A 497 2.12 32.53 -12.33
CA THR A 497 3.08 32.12 -13.36
C THR A 497 4.22 31.37 -12.70
N ILE A 498 4.47 30.14 -13.15
CA ILE A 498 5.54 29.29 -12.64
C ILE A 498 6.90 29.87 -13.07
N PRO A 499 7.90 29.97 -12.17
CA PRO A 499 9.22 30.50 -12.50
C PRO A 499 9.90 29.77 -13.68
N ALA A 500 10.59 30.49 -14.55
CA ALA A 500 11.12 30.01 -15.83
C ALA A 500 12.06 28.77 -15.74
N ASN A 501 12.68 28.52 -14.58
CA ASN A 501 13.61 27.41 -14.37
C ASN A 501 13.01 26.22 -13.60
N THR A 502 11.69 26.05 -13.64
CA THR A 502 11.00 24.99 -12.88
C THR A 502 10.81 23.74 -13.72
N THR A 503 11.60 22.69 -13.45
CA THR A 503 11.45 21.37 -14.09
C THR A 503 10.89 20.36 -13.10
N LEU A 504 9.78 19.71 -13.46
CA LEU A 504 9.15 18.68 -12.65
C LEU A 504 9.59 17.29 -13.12
N LYS A 505 10.35 16.61 -12.26
CA LYS A 505 10.88 15.28 -12.55
C LYS A 505 9.78 14.25 -12.76
N ALA A 506 10.09 13.21 -13.54
CA ALA A 506 9.20 12.09 -13.79
C ALA A 506 8.65 11.46 -12.49
N GLY A 507 7.33 11.27 -12.41
CA GLY A 507 6.65 10.69 -11.24
C GLY A 507 6.70 11.53 -9.97
N LYS A 508 7.11 12.81 -10.05
CA LYS A 508 7.16 13.73 -8.90
C LYS A 508 6.02 14.74 -8.93
N THR A 509 5.75 15.29 -7.75
CA THR A 509 4.72 16.32 -7.53
C THR A 509 5.36 17.63 -7.09
N MET A 510 4.67 18.74 -7.38
CA MET A 510 5.03 20.08 -6.95
C MET A 510 3.83 20.75 -6.30
N LYS A 511 4.01 21.31 -5.09
CA LYS A 511 2.95 22.02 -4.37
C LYS A 511 3.15 23.53 -4.41
N ILE A 512 2.12 24.26 -4.83
CA ILE A 512 2.11 25.72 -4.91
C ILE A 512 1.19 26.25 -3.81
N TYR A 513 1.77 26.79 -2.75
CA TYR A 513 1.05 27.34 -1.60
C TYR A 513 0.68 28.80 -1.85
N ALA A 514 -0.46 29.24 -1.33
CA ALA A 514 -0.73 30.67 -1.21
C ALA A 514 0.12 31.27 -0.08
N ARG A 515 0.33 32.59 -0.11
CA ARG A 515 1.12 33.31 0.91
C ARG A 515 0.55 33.05 2.31
N ASP A 516 1.43 32.85 3.29
CA ASP A 516 1.12 32.62 4.71
C ASP A 516 0.30 31.35 5.03
N GLN A 517 0.11 30.42 4.09
CA GLN A 517 -0.61 29.15 4.32
C GLN A 517 0.28 27.97 4.76
N GLY A 518 1.47 28.26 5.29
CA GLY A 518 2.40 27.26 5.84
C GLY A 518 3.27 26.51 4.83
N GLY A 519 3.35 27.00 3.58
CA GLY A 519 4.27 26.47 2.57
C GLY A 519 5.69 27.02 2.70
N ILE A 520 6.70 26.19 2.44
CA ILE A 520 8.10 26.61 2.35
C ILE A 520 8.47 26.70 0.87
N ASN A 521 9.01 27.84 0.44
CA ASN A 521 9.45 28.00 -0.95
C ASN A 521 10.75 27.21 -1.20
N ASN A 522 10.63 26.03 -1.82
CA ASN A 522 11.74 25.12 -2.14
C ASN A 522 11.59 24.57 -3.57
N PRO A 523 11.89 25.37 -4.60
CA PRO A 523 11.75 24.94 -6.00
C PRO A 523 12.67 23.74 -6.32
N PRO A 524 12.22 22.74 -7.11
CA PRO A 524 10.95 22.66 -7.83
C PRO A 524 9.85 21.91 -7.05
N GLU A 525 10.09 21.42 -5.84
CA GLU A 525 9.13 20.60 -5.09
C GLU A 525 8.02 21.41 -4.44
N SER A 526 8.33 22.64 -4.02
CA SER A 526 7.33 23.56 -3.46
C SER A 526 7.58 24.99 -3.87
N LEU A 527 6.51 25.69 -4.21
CA LEU A 527 6.51 27.12 -4.54
C LEU A 527 5.54 27.86 -3.62
N VAL A 528 5.82 29.12 -3.36
CA VAL A 528 4.90 30.03 -2.66
C VAL A 528 4.46 31.13 -3.62
N PHE A 529 3.14 31.29 -3.73
CA PHE A 529 2.53 32.36 -4.49
C PHE A 529 2.39 33.61 -3.60
N GLU A 530 3.35 34.52 -3.71
CA GLU A 530 3.42 35.74 -2.90
C GLU A 530 2.32 36.78 -3.22
N GLY A 531 1.63 36.64 -4.36
CA GLY A 531 0.63 37.61 -4.81
C GLY A 531 -0.72 37.53 -4.10
N GLU A 532 -1.08 36.36 -3.55
CA GLU A 532 -2.36 36.12 -2.89
C GLU A 532 -2.17 35.26 -1.64
N ASN A 533 -2.93 35.55 -0.57
CA ASN A 533 -2.91 34.77 0.68
C ASN A 533 -3.87 33.56 0.66
N THR A 534 -4.60 33.36 -0.44
CA THR A 534 -5.47 32.20 -0.67
C THR A 534 -5.68 31.98 -2.17
N TRP A 535 -5.82 30.71 -2.58
CA TRP A 535 -6.30 30.32 -3.90
C TRP A 535 -7.83 30.46 -4.07
N GLY A 536 -8.52 30.91 -3.01
CA GLY A 536 -9.95 31.15 -3.01
C GLY A 536 -10.80 29.89 -2.84
N ILE A 537 -11.95 30.10 -2.22
CA ILE A 537 -12.95 29.09 -1.86
C ILE A 537 -14.25 29.41 -2.61
N GLY A 538 -14.92 28.38 -3.14
CA GLY A 538 -16.15 28.53 -3.91
C GLY A 538 -16.94 27.22 -4.04
N ALA A 539 -18.20 27.34 -4.44
CA ALA A 539 -19.08 26.25 -4.82
C ALA A 539 -18.70 25.65 -6.18
N ASN A 540 -18.44 26.47 -7.21
CA ASN A 540 -17.93 26.03 -8.50
C ASN A 540 -16.57 26.70 -8.77
N VAL A 541 -15.52 25.90 -8.71
CA VAL A 541 -14.15 26.37 -8.91
C VAL A 541 -13.48 25.59 -10.03
N VAL A 542 -12.93 26.29 -11.01
CA VAL A 542 -12.20 25.69 -12.12
C VAL A 542 -10.76 26.15 -12.06
N THR A 543 -9.82 25.22 -11.98
CA THR A 543 -8.37 25.48 -12.01
C THR A 543 -7.81 24.89 -13.29
N SER A 544 -7.16 25.70 -14.11
CA SER A 544 -6.60 25.30 -15.39
C SER A 544 -5.11 25.66 -15.47
N LEU A 545 -4.31 24.75 -15.99
CA LEU A 545 -2.89 24.92 -16.27
C LEU A 545 -2.70 25.21 -17.76
N TYR A 546 -2.03 26.31 -18.08
CA TYR A 546 -1.69 26.71 -19.44
C TYR A 546 -0.18 26.61 -19.66
N ASN A 547 0.24 26.11 -20.82
CA ASN A 547 1.66 26.14 -21.20
C ASN A 547 2.12 27.57 -21.57
N LYS A 548 3.41 27.72 -21.85
CA LYS A 548 4.01 28.98 -22.32
C LYS A 548 3.37 29.54 -23.60
N GLU A 549 2.80 28.67 -24.44
CA GLU A 549 2.12 29.00 -25.71
C GLU A 549 0.64 29.37 -25.52
N GLY A 550 0.10 29.24 -24.30
CA GLY A 550 -1.29 29.56 -23.97
C GLY A 550 -2.29 28.41 -24.19
N GLU A 551 -1.82 27.19 -24.46
CA GLU A 551 -2.65 26.00 -24.57
C GLU A 551 -2.98 25.40 -23.20
N GLU A 552 -4.23 24.98 -23.01
CA GLU A 552 -4.69 24.33 -21.78
C GLU A 552 -4.16 22.89 -21.69
N ARG A 553 -3.32 22.63 -20.69
CA ARG A 553 -2.65 21.34 -20.43
C ARG A 553 -3.36 20.48 -19.40
N ALA A 554 -4.00 21.07 -18.40
CA ALA A 554 -4.75 20.32 -17.40
C ALA A 554 -5.83 21.18 -16.77
N THR A 555 -6.95 20.57 -16.38
CA THR A 555 -8.05 21.24 -15.71
C THR A 555 -8.57 20.41 -14.55
N HIS A 556 -8.86 21.08 -13.45
CA HIS A 556 -9.45 20.54 -12.24
C HIS A 556 -10.68 21.38 -11.86
N THR A 557 -11.85 20.75 -11.94
CA THR A 557 -13.14 21.36 -11.60
C THR A 557 -13.64 20.81 -10.27
N GLN A 558 -13.94 21.69 -9.33
CA GLN A 558 -14.53 21.41 -8.04
C GLN A 558 -15.96 21.95 -8.03
N LYS A 559 -16.94 21.10 -7.72
CA LYS A 559 -18.34 21.48 -7.55
C LYS A 559 -18.86 21.02 -6.20
N THR A 560 -19.21 21.96 -5.34
CA THR A 560 -19.80 21.74 -4.02
C THR A 560 -21.29 22.05 -4.08
N ILE A 561 -22.12 21.03 -3.91
CA ILE A 561 -23.57 21.15 -3.83
C ILE A 561 -23.95 21.02 -2.35
N GLN A 562 -24.65 22.02 -1.83
CA GLN A 562 -25.29 21.93 -0.52
C GLN A 562 -26.73 21.48 -0.75
N THR A 563 -27.04 20.23 -0.42
CA THR A 563 -28.42 19.74 -0.40
C THR A 563 -28.98 19.96 1.00
N GLY A 564 -29.95 20.86 1.13
CA GLY A 564 -30.80 20.92 2.32
C GLY A 564 -31.77 19.74 2.29
N ILE A 565 -31.82 18.97 3.38
CA ILE A 565 -32.86 17.94 3.60
C ILE A 565 -34.11 18.63 4.11
#